data_AF-A0A6C0J9F9-F1
#
_entry.id   AF-A0A6C0J9F9-F1
#
_cell.length_a   1.000
_cell.length_b   1.000
_cell.length_c   1.000
_cell.angle_alpha   90.00
_cell.angle_beta   90.00
_cell.angle_gamma   90.00
#
_symmetry.space_group_name_H-M   'P 1'
#
loop_
_entity.id
_entity.type
_entity.pdbx_description
1 polymer ?
#
loop_
_entity_poly.entity_id
_entity_poly.type
_entity_poly.pdbx_seq_one_letter_code
_entity_poly.pdbx_strand_id
1 'polypeptide(L)'
;MDTMLSPDKNYPFGKVKIKTPKALQGGTYCANLEINGGPVIIQTPSCKTKDGIHKTVKQIYCDLLMNKDDSEFLEWLETFQETVKSLILENSSNWFHDETSLDEIEYNWNDSIRTRKDYYLIRSFVHQPKGINKISLQIYDTDENQLNIEQVKNDKKVICILEIIGLKFSSNSFNLEICLRQMMVINKKPIFNKCLIKLDSKIENGENTEKNQSKSEIYMEENLENDIVHIEENNNQENNNQEKEILEKEILEKEILEKEILEKEILEKEILEKEILEKEILEKEILEKEILEKEILEKEIKEKALVKTNNLEEIELNVQEDDPIKLREAKEVYLDIYNVAREKAKKAKNEAIKAYLEAKRIKELYMLDIIDSSSEEDEEEDEED
;
A
#
# COMPACT_ATOMS: atom_id res chain seq x y z
N MET A 1 8.94 -30.00 -11.16
CA MET A 1 7.76 -29.48 -10.44
C MET A 1 7.95 -29.51 -8.92
N ASP A 2 8.98 -30.17 -8.38
CA ASP A 2 9.31 -30.20 -6.94
C ASP A 2 9.97 -28.93 -6.38
N THR A 3 9.75 -27.77 -7.01
CA THR A 3 10.50 -26.53 -6.71
C THR A 3 9.62 -25.43 -6.10
N MET A 4 8.32 -25.67 -6.03
CA MET A 4 7.36 -24.71 -5.50
C MET A 4 7.16 -24.96 -4.02
N LEU A 5 7.46 -23.96 -3.21
CA LEU A 5 7.40 -24.03 -1.75
C LEU A 5 6.22 -23.19 -1.26
N SER A 6 5.55 -23.67 -0.22
CA SER A 6 4.48 -22.93 0.43
C SER A 6 5.08 -21.76 1.21
N PRO A 7 4.61 -20.52 1.01
CA PRO A 7 5.05 -19.36 1.78
C PRO A 7 4.41 -19.37 3.17
N ASP A 8 4.91 -20.26 4.03
CA ASP A 8 4.44 -20.47 5.40
C ASP A 8 5.61 -20.35 6.40
N LYS A 9 5.32 -20.56 7.69
CA LYS A 9 6.33 -20.48 8.76
C LYS A 9 7.44 -21.53 8.65
N ASN A 10 7.23 -22.61 7.91
CA ASN A 10 8.22 -23.66 7.68
C ASN A 10 9.06 -23.42 6.41
N TYR A 11 8.88 -22.27 5.76
CA TYR A 11 9.65 -21.93 4.58
C TYR A 11 11.16 -21.95 4.89
N PRO A 12 11.99 -22.64 4.08
CA PRO A 12 13.41 -22.83 4.40
C PRO A 12 14.26 -21.61 4.03
N PHE A 13 14.07 -20.49 4.73
CA PHE A 13 14.76 -19.21 4.50
C PHE A 13 16.29 -19.35 4.45
N GLY A 14 16.89 -20.17 5.33
CA GLY A 14 18.34 -20.41 5.33
C GLY A 14 18.90 -21.14 4.10
N LYS A 15 18.04 -21.61 3.19
CA LYS A 15 18.45 -22.19 1.90
C LYS A 15 18.38 -21.19 0.74
N VAL A 16 17.86 -19.98 0.98
CA VAL A 16 17.84 -18.89 0.02
C VAL A 16 19.27 -18.38 -0.16
N LYS A 17 19.67 -18.19 -1.41
CA LYS A 17 20.96 -17.63 -1.79
C LYS A 17 20.76 -16.50 -2.77
N ILE A 18 21.60 -15.48 -2.67
CA ILE A 18 21.67 -14.38 -3.62
C ILE A 18 22.96 -14.51 -4.43
N LYS A 19 22.84 -14.42 -5.76
CA LYS A 19 23.98 -14.50 -6.68
C LYS A 19 24.72 -13.18 -6.76
N THR A 20 25.97 -13.25 -7.21
CA THR A 20 26.78 -12.05 -7.48
C THR A 20 26.04 -11.11 -8.45
N PRO A 21 25.93 -9.82 -8.12
CA PRO A 21 25.24 -8.83 -8.94
C PRO A 21 25.86 -8.69 -10.32
N LYS A 22 25.02 -8.50 -11.32
CA LYS A 22 25.41 -8.18 -12.69
C LYS A 22 25.01 -6.75 -13.00
N ALA A 23 25.94 -6.00 -13.58
CA ALA A 23 25.67 -4.64 -14.03
C ALA A 23 24.63 -4.65 -15.17
N LEU A 24 23.65 -3.77 -15.05
CA LEU A 24 22.69 -3.38 -16.07
C LEU A 24 23.03 -1.96 -16.57
N GLN A 25 22.35 -1.50 -17.61
CA GLN A 25 22.54 -0.13 -18.11
C GLN A 25 22.11 0.92 -17.07
N GLY A 26 22.87 2.02 -16.98
CA GLY A 26 22.51 3.17 -16.15
C GLY A 26 22.84 3.04 -14.66
N GLY A 27 23.93 2.35 -14.30
CA GLY A 27 24.39 2.25 -12.91
C GLY A 27 23.50 1.37 -12.01
N THR A 28 22.63 0.57 -12.61
CA THR A 28 21.78 -0.39 -11.90
C THR A 28 22.43 -1.76 -11.90
N TYR A 29 22.26 -2.52 -10.84
CA TYR A 29 22.72 -3.90 -10.69
C TYR A 29 21.53 -4.84 -10.46
N CYS A 30 21.68 -6.10 -10.86
CA CYS A 30 20.70 -7.15 -10.59
C CYS A 30 21.38 -8.39 -10.02
N ALA A 31 20.89 -8.86 -8.88
CA ALA A 31 21.37 -10.04 -8.19
C ALA A 31 20.23 -11.07 -8.10
N ASN A 32 20.37 -12.20 -8.79
CA ASN A 32 19.32 -13.22 -8.82
C ASN A 32 19.24 -13.98 -7.50
N LEU A 33 18.02 -14.33 -7.08
CA LEU A 33 17.77 -15.19 -5.93
C LEU A 33 17.52 -16.63 -6.38
N GLU A 34 18.01 -17.57 -5.59
CA GLU A 34 17.76 -19.01 -5.80
C GLU A 34 17.54 -19.73 -4.46
N ILE A 35 16.81 -20.84 -4.51
CA ILE A 35 16.63 -21.73 -3.38
C ILE A 35 16.86 -23.17 -3.83
N ASN A 36 17.69 -23.91 -3.10
CA ASN A 36 18.10 -25.28 -3.48
C ASN A 36 18.67 -25.41 -4.91
N GLY A 37 19.28 -24.34 -5.44
CA GLY A 37 19.80 -24.30 -6.81
C GLY A 37 18.73 -24.11 -7.91
N GLY A 38 17.49 -23.79 -7.53
CA GLY A 38 16.39 -23.46 -8.43
C GLY A 38 15.79 -22.07 -8.17
N PRO A 39 14.83 -21.62 -9.00
CA PRO A 39 14.15 -20.35 -8.80
C PRO A 39 13.29 -20.35 -7.52
N VAL A 40 13.14 -19.19 -6.90
CA VAL A 40 12.23 -19.00 -5.77
C VAL A 40 10.81 -18.85 -6.30
N ILE A 41 10.02 -19.93 -6.25
CA ILE A 41 8.64 -19.97 -6.74
C ILE A 41 7.69 -20.24 -5.58
N ILE A 42 6.65 -19.42 -5.46
CA ILE A 42 5.63 -19.50 -4.41
C ILE A 42 4.21 -19.42 -4.98
N GLN A 43 3.26 -19.98 -4.23
CA GLN A 43 1.82 -19.75 -4.44
C GLN A 43 1.33 -18.64 -3.53
N THR A 44 0.53 -17.71 -4.03
CA THR A 44 -0.20 -16.79 -3.16
C THR A 44 -1.42 -17.48 -2.53
N PRO A 45 -1.91 -16.98 -1.39
CA PRO A 45 -3.28 -17.26 -0.97
C PRO A 45 -4.29 -16.70 -1.99
N SER A 46 -5.56 -17.02 -1.77
CA SER A 46 -6.66 -16.56 -2.61
C SER A 46 -6.94 -15.07 -2.40
N CYS A 47 -6.36 -14.22 -3.24
CA CYS A 47 -6.42 -12.77 -3.15
C CYS A 47 -7.31 -12.15 -4.26
N LYS A 48 -7.26 -10.83 -4.44
CA LYS A 48 -7.87 -10.12 -5.57
C LYS A 48 -6.81 -9.33 -6.34
N THR A 49 -7.15 -8.87 -7.53
CA THR A 49 -6.36 -7.83 -8.23
C THR A 49 -6.99 -6.47 -7.98
N LYS A 50 -6.20 -5.41 -7.78
CA LYS A 50 -6.74 -4.05 -7.61
C LYS A 50 -7.56 -3.59 -8.82
N ASP A 51 -6.97 -3.71 -10.01
CA ASP A 51 -7.60 -3.29 -11.27
C ASP A 51 -7.10 -4.16 -12.45
N GLY A 52 -7.15 -5.47 -12.24
CA GLY A 52 -6.67 -6.45 -13.22
C GLY A 52 -5.16 -6.37 -13.45
N ILE A 53 -4.75 -6.63 -14.69
CA ILE A 53 -3.36 -6.57 -15.14
C ILE A 53 -3.19 -5.34 -16.02
N HIS A 54 -2.28 -4.46 -15.65
CA HIS A 54 -1.99 -3.23 -16.38
C HIS A 54 -0.88 -3.43 -17.39
N LYS A 55 -1.13 -3.01 -18.63
CA LYS A 55 -0.12 -2.94 -19.69
C LYS A 55 0.26 -1.49 -19.95
N THR A 56 1.49 -1.13 -19.59
CA THR A 56 2.08 0.17 -19.95
C THR A 56 3.02 0.01 -21.14
N VAL A 57 3.51 1.12 -21.68
CA VAL A 57 4.52 1.11 -22.76
C VAL A 57 5.83 0.44 -22.31
N LYS A 58 6.19 0.56 -21.04
CA LYS A 58 7.48 0.08 -20.51
C LYS A 58 7.40 -1.33 -19.92
N GLN A 59 6.30 -1.66 -19.27
CA GLN A 59 6.16 -2.90 -18.49
C GLN A 59 4.70 -3.31 -18.32
N ILE A 60 4.51 -4.60 -18.04
CA ILE A 60 3.23 -5.17 -17.66
C ILE A 60 3.32 -5.52 -16.17
N TYR A 61 2.32 -5.13 -15.38
CA TYR A 61 2.28 -5.41 -13.96
C TYR A 61 0.86 -5.69 -13.46
N CYS A 62 0.76 -6.36 -12.32
CA CYS A 62 -0.49 -6.62 -11.62
C CYS A 62 -0.28 -6.28 -10.14
N ASP A 63 -1.16 -5.42 -9.60
CA ASP A 63 -1.20 -5.11 -8.18
C ASP A 63 -2.14 -6.11 -7.49
N LEU A 64 -1.57 -7.03 -6.72
CA LEU A 64 -2.30 -8.00 -5.92
C LEU A 64 -2.79 -7.32 -4.63
N LEU A 65 -4.08 -7.44 -4.36
CA LEU A 65 -4.77 -6.90 -3.21
C LEU A 65 -4.96 -8.01 -2.18
N MET A 66 -4.30 -7.85 -1.04
CA MET A 66 -4.32 -8.74 0.13
C MET A 66 -5.02 -8.03 1.29
N ASN A 67 -5.68 -8.80 2.15
CA ASN A 67 -6.36 -8.28 3.34
C ASN A 67 -5.67 -8.76 4.62
N LYS A 68 -6.17 -8.34 5.77
CA LYS A 68 -5.70 -8.82 7.09
C LYS A 68 -5.84 -10.34 7.26
N ASP A 69 -6.77 -10.97 6.55
CA ASP A 69 -6.95 -12.43 6.55
C ASP A 69 -5.76 -13.17 5.92
N ASP A 70 -4.94 -12.50 5.11
CA ASP A 70 -3.78 -13.07 4.44
C ASP A 70 -2.48 -12.85 5.26
N SER A 71 -2.59 -12.67 6.58
CA SER A 71 -1.47 -12.28 7.45
C SER A 71 -0.28 -13.24 7.39
N GLU A 72 -0.51 -14.54 7.27
CA GLU A 72 0.56 -15.54 7.17
C GLU A 72 1.45 -15.31 5.94
N PHE A 73 0.85 -14.94 4.80
CA PHE A 73 1.60 -14.64 3.59
C PHE A 73 2.34 -13.30 3.68
N LEU A 74 1.72 -12.30 4.32
CA LEU A 74 2.34 -10.99 4.53
C LEU A 74 3.55 -11.10 5.47
N GLU A 75 3.40 -11.77 6.62
CA GLU A 75 4.48 -12.08 7.55
C GLU A 75 5.61 -12.86 6.86
N TRP A 76 5.26 -13.83 6.00
CA TRP A 76 6.25 -14.55 5.21
C TRP A 76 7.04 -13.63 4.27
N LEU A 77 6.36 -12.73 3.56
CA LEU A 77 7.01 -11.81 2.61
C LEU A 77 7.88 -10.79 3.36
N GLU A 78 7.44 -10.28 4.51
CA GLU A 78 8.27 -9.47 5.41
C GLU A 78 9.53 -10.22 5.84
N THR A 79 9.38 -11.44 6.36
CA THR A 79 10.51 -12.30 6.77
C THR A 79 11.46 -12.59 5.58
N PHE A 80 10.90 -12.76 4.38
CA PHE A 80 11.68 -12.94 3.17
C PHE A 80 12.49 -11.69 2.83
N GLN A 81 11.90 -10.50 2.93
CA GLN A 81 12.61 -9.23 2.72
C GLN A 81 13.77 -9.07 3.72
N GLU A 82 13.55 -9.37 5.01
CA GLU A 82 14.60 -9.34 6.04
C GLU A 82 15.73 -10.35 5.77
N THR A 83 15.37 -11.53 5.28
CA THR A 83 16.36 -12.53 4.85
C THR A 83 17.21 -11.99 3.70
N VAL A 84 16.61 -11.31 2.73
CA VAL A 84 17.34 -10.70 1.61
C VAL A 84 18.24 -9.56 2.10
N LYS A 85 17.78 -8.69 3.00
CA LYS A 85 18.61 -7.64 3.61
C LYS A 85 19.84 -8.22 4.30
N SER A 86 19.65 -9.29 5.08
CA SER A 86 20.73 -10.00 5.77
C SER A 86 21.74 -10.58 4.77
N LEU A 87 21.27 -11.17 3.67
CA LEU A 87 22.13 -11.68 2.60
C LEU A 87 22.92 -10.58 1.87
N ILE A 88 22.37 -9.37 1.75
CA ILE A 88 23.09 -8.21 1.21
C ILE A 88 24.22 -7.82 2.17
N LEU A 89 23.93 -7.75 3.47
CA LEU A 89 24.90 -7.38 4.50
C LEU A 89 26.06 -8.40 4.57
N GLU A 90 25.77 -9.70 4.49
CA GLU A 90 26.78 -10.76 4.44
C GLU A 90 27.71 -10.64 3.23
N ASN A 91 27.19 -10.13 2.10
CA ASN A 91 27.94 -9.97 0.86
C ASN A 91 28.44 -8.53 0.63
N SER A 92 28.24 -7.62 1.59
CA SER A 92 28.46 -6.18 1.41
C SER A 92 29.90 -5.85 0.99
N SER A 93 30.87 -6.47 1.66
CA SER A 93 32.31 -6.35 1.36
C SER A 93 32.70 -6.74 -0.06
N ASN A 94 31.92 -7.58 -0.73
CA ASN A 94 32.18 -8.00 -2.11
C ASN A 94 31.43 -7.14 -3.14
N TRP A 95 30.34 -6.47 -2.74
CA TRP A 95 29.43 -5.78 -3.66
C TRP A 95 29.60 -4.27 -3.64
N PHE A 96 30.03 -3.72 -2.50
CA PHE A 96 30.15 -2.29 -2.29
C PHE A 96 31.61 -1.94 -2.02
N HIS A 97 31.99 -0.72 -2.41
CA HIS A 97 33.34 -0.19 -2.15
C HIS A 97 33.52 0.25 -0.70
N ASP A 98 32.43 0.72 -0.08
CA ASP A 98 32.37 1.16 1.31
C ASP A 98 31.55 0.15 2.14
N GLU A 99 31.81 0.07 3.44
CA GLU A 99 31.04 -0.80 4.34
C GLU A 99 29.59 -0.32 4.42
N THR A 100 28.69 -1.04 3.76
CA THR A 100 27.25 -0.74 3.82
C THR A 100 26.67 -1.23 5.15
N SER A 101 26.06 -0.31 5.89
CA SER A 101 25.35 -0.62 7.13
C SER A 101 23.93 -1.12 6.88
N LEU A 102 23.33 -1.79 7.87
CA LEU A 102 21.93 -2.20 7.81
C LEU A 102 21.01 -0.98 7.65
N ASP A 103 21.30 0.10 8.38
CA ASP A 103 20.54 1.36 8.33
C ASP A 103 20.52 1.97 6.91
N GLU A 104 21.65 1.90 6.19
CA GLU A 104 21.72 2.36 4.79
C GLU A 104 20.90 1.49 3.84
N ILE A 105 20.89 0.17 4.05
CA ILE A 105 20.08 -0.75 3.26
C ILE A 105 18.60 -0.45 3.49
N GLU A 106 18.20 -0.27 4.75
CA GLU A 106 16.81 0.03 5.11
C GLU A 106 16.34 1.38 4.59
N TYR A 107 17.19 2.42 4.71
CA TYR A 107 16.87 3.75 4.20
C TYR A 107 16.60 3.73 2.69
N ASN A 108 17.35 2.92 1.94
CA ASN A 108 17.20 2.78 0.49
C ASN A 108 16.25 1.63 0.09
N TRP A 109 15.60 0.95 1.04
CA TRP A 109 14.75 -0.20 0.76
C TRP A 109 13.39 0.23 0.23
N ASN A 110 13.01 -0.26 -0.95
CA ASN A 110 11.66 -0.11 -1.45
C ASN A 110 10.84 -1.33 -1.04
N ASP A 111 9.92 -1.12 -0.11
CA ASP A 111 9.07 -2.19 0.40
C ASP A 111 8.20 -2.80 -0.70
N SER A 112 8.18 -4.13 -0.75
CA SER A 112 7.34 -4.91 -1.65
C SER A 112 5.87 -4.87 -1.25
N ILE A 113 5.58 -4.57 0.02
CA ILE A 113 4.24 -4.45 0.58
C ILE A 113 3.90 -2.97 0.76
N ARG A 114 2.87 -2.50 0.06
CA ARG A 114 2.34 -1.15 0.24
C ARG A 114 1.08 -1.19 1.08
N THR A 115 1.14 -0.66 2.29
CA THR A 115 0.01 -0.56 3.21
C THR A 115 -0.93 0.57 2.81
N ARG A 116 -2.23 0.30 2.84
CA ARG A 116 -3.34 1.26 2.73
C ARG A 116 -4.30 1.02 3.90
N LYS A 117 -5.26 1.94 4.12
CA LYS A 117 -6.14 1.91 5.31
C LYS A 117 -6.73 0.51 5.61
N ASP A 118 -7.22 -0.19 4.57
CA ASP A 118 -7.94 -1.46 4.74
C ASP A 118 -7.31 -2.68 4.04
N TYR A 119 -6.25 -2.48 3.25
CA TYR A 119 -5.68 -3.53 2.41
C TYR A 119 -4.20 -3.29 2.11
N TYR A 120 -3.53 -4.34 1.65
CA TYR A 120 -2.12 -4.35 1.26
C TYR A 120 -2.00 -4.57 -0.24
N LEU A 121 -1.05 -3.88 -0.87
CA LEU A 121 -0.76 -4.02 -2.29
C LEU A 121 0.63 -4.59 -2.53
N ILE A 122 0.70 -5.70 -3.24
CA ILE A 122 1.95 -6.30 -3.70
C ILE A 122 2.01 -6.18 -5.21
N ARG A 123 3.00 -5.45 -5.70
CA ARG A 123 3.19 -5.29 -7.15
C ARG A 123 3.97 -6.48 -7.70
N SER A 124 3.39 -7.13 -8.71
CA SER A 124 4.05 -8.19 -9.46
C SER A 124 4.19 -7.77 -10.93
N PHE A 125 5.33 -8.08 -11.54
CA PHE A 125 5.62 -7.76 -12.94
C PHE A 125 5.43 -8.97 -13.82
N VAL A 126 5.08 -8.76 -15.09
CA VAL A 126 4.99 -9.84 -16.07
C VAL A 126 6.13 -9.69 -17.06
N HIS A 127 6.92 -10.75 -17.21
CA HIS A 127 8.03 -10.74 -18.15
C HIS A 127 7.53 -10.64 -19.59
N GLN A 128 8.12 -9.72 -20.35
CA GLN A 128 7.90 -9.60 -21.79
C GLN A 128 9.25 -9.74 -22.51
N PRO A 129 9.47 -10.82 -23.26
CA PRO A 129 10.69 -11.00 -24.04
C PRO A 129 10.85 -9.89 -25.08
N LYS A 130 12.05 -9.29 -25.15
CA LYS A 130 12.34 -8.26 -26.16
C LYS A 130 12.16 -8.83 -27.56
N GLY A 131 11.35 -8.16 -28.39
CA GLY A 131 11.13 -8.55 -29.79
C GLY A 131 9.96 -9.51 -30.03
N ILE A 132 9.28 -10.00 -28.98
CA ILE A 132 8.09 -10.83 -29.12
C ILE A 132 6.94 -10.15 -28.38
N ASN A 133 5.84 -9.82 -29.07
CA ASN A 133 4.63 -9.29 -28.43
C ASN A 133 3.83 -10.37 -27.66
N LYS A 134 4.49 -11.48 -27.32
CA LYS A 134 3.89 -12.62 -26.60
C LYS A 134 4.21 -12.46 -25.12
N ILE A 135 3.15 -12.36 -24.34
CA ILE A 135 3.22 -12.23 -22.90
C ILE A 135 3.44 -13.61 -22.32
N SER A 136 4.41 -13.77 -21.40
CA SER A 136 4.75 -15.09 -20.85
C SER A 136 3.78 -15.57 -19.77
N LEU A 137 2.89 -14.69 -19.30
CA LEU A 137 1.90 -15.00 -18.27
C LEU A 137 0.86 -15.99 -18.80
N GLN A 138 0.66 -17.07 -18.06
CA GLN A 138 -0.41 -18.02 -18.29
C GLN A 138 -1.57 -17.72 -17.34
N ILE A 139 -2.78 -17.59 -17.88
CA ILE A 139 -3.98 -17.29 -17.10
C ILE A 139 -5.00 -18.40 -17.36
N TYR A 140 -5.54 -18.98 -16.29
CA TYR A 140 -6.54 -20.03 -16.35
C TYR A 140 -7.74 -19.67 -15.49
N ASP A 141 -8.90 -20.23 -15.78
CA ASP A 141 -10.02 -20.28 -14.84
C ASP A 141 -10.03 -21.58 -14.03
N THR A 142 -11.00 -21.71 -13.12
CA THR A 142 -11.19 -22.93 -12.30
C THR A 142 -11.59 -24.17 -13.07
N ASP A 143 -11.99 -24.02 -14.33
CA ASP A 143 -12.34 -25.12 -15.22
C ASP A 143 -11.21 -25.37 -16.25
N GLU A 144 -10.01 -24.85 -15.95
CA GLU A 144 -8.75 -24.98 -16.72
C GLU A 144 -8.79 -24.35 -18.12
N ASN A 145 -9.77 -23.49 -18.40
CA ASN A 145 -9.81 -22.76 -19.65
C ASN A 145 -8.80 -21.61 -19.63
N GLN A 146 -8.04 -21.46 -20.72
CA GLN A 146 -7.09 -20.36 -20.85
C GLN A 146 -7.83 -19.02 -21.03
N LEU A 147 -7.43 -18.03 -20.23
CA LEU A 147 -7.97 -16.67 -20.29
C LEU A 147 -6.93 -15.68 -20.85
N ASN A 148 -7.44 -14.57 -21.39
CA ASN A 148 -6.66 -13.41 -21.76
C ASN A 148 -6.55 -12.41 -20.61
N ILE A 149 -5.64 -11.46 -20.77
CA ILE A 149 -5.34 -10.45 -19.77
C ILE A 149 -6.54 -9.53 -19.48
N GLU A 150 -7.35 -9.21 -20.50
CA GLU A 150 -8.53 -8.35 -20.32
C GLU A 150 -9.66 -9.04 -19.53
N GLN A 151 -9.58 -10.35 -19.34
CA GLN A 151 -10.60 -11.13 -18.62
C GLN A 151 -10.34 -11.21 -17.11
N VAL A 152 -9.18 -10.73 -16.65
CA VAL A 152 -8.85 -10.61 -15.23
C VAL A 152 -9.45 -9.32 -14.69
N LYS A 153 -10.49 -9.45 -13.86
CA LYS A 153 -11.23 -8.34 -13.27
C LYS A 153 -11.09 -8.32 -11.74
N ASN A 154 -11.32 -7.16 -11.14
CA ASN A 154 -11.18 -6.92 -9.70
C ASN A 154 -12.29 -7.54 -8.82
N ASP A 155 -13.39 -7.99 -9.42
CA ASP A 155 -14.53 -8.60 -8.74
C ASP A 155 -14.29 -10.09 -8.39
N LYS A 156 -13.39 -10.75 -9.12
CA LYS A 156 -13.04 -12.15 -8.94
C LYS A 156 -11.85 -12.33 -8.02
N LYS A 157 -11.85 -13.45 -7.29
CA LYS A 157 -10.67 -13.88 -6.53
C LYS A 157 -9.68 -14.55 -7.48
N VAL A 158 -8.39 -14.45 -7.18
CA VAL A 158 -7.32 -15.04 -7.96
C VAL A 158 -6.32 -15.77 -7.04
N ILE A 159 -5.66 -16.78 -7.58
CA ILE A 159 -4.48 -17.43 -6.98
C ILE A 159 -3.35 -17.28 -7.98
N CYS A 160 -2.18 -16.86 -7.52
CA CYS A 160 -1.05 -16.55 -8.40
C CYS A 160 0.15 -17.43 -8.08
N ILE A 161 0.93 -17.74 -9.11
CA ILE A 161 2.28 -18.28 -9.00
C ILE A 161 3.24 -17.13 -9.23
N LEU A 162 3.99 -16.79 -8.18
CA LEU A 162 4.99 -15.74 -8.20
C LEU A 162 6.39 -16.37 -8.20
N GLU A 163 7.28 -15.80 -8.99
CA GLU A 163 8.72 -16.04 -8.93
C GLU A 163 9.40 -14.80 -8.37
N ILE A 164 10.15 -14.96 -7.28
CA ILE A 164 11.02 -13.89 -6.78
C ILE A 164 12.35 -14.02 -7.54
N ILE A 165 12.52 -13.20 -8.59
CA ILE A 165 13.65 -13.29 -9.52
C ILE A 165 14.95 -12.93 -8.81
N GLY A 166 14.92 -11.87 -8.01
CA GLY A 166 16.13 -11.29 -7.46
C GLY A 166 15.93 -9.89 -6.91
N LEU A 167 17.05 -9.25 -6.66
CA LEU A 167 17.15 -7.89 -6.19
C LEU A 167 17.69 -7.00 -7.32
N LYS A 168 16.97 -5.94 -7.63
CA LYS A 168 17.42 -4.88 -8.54
C LYS A 168 17.74 -3.65 -7.73
N PHE A 169 18.96 -3.14 -7.83
CA PHE A 169 19.40 -2.06 -6.96
C PHE A 169 20.33 -1.06 -7.66
N SER A 170 20.39 0.14 -7.10
CA SER A 170 21.27 1.25 -7.48
C SER A 170 21.91 1.82 -6.22
N SER A 171 22.65 2.93 -6.32
CA SER A 171 23.22 3.60 -5.14
C SER A 171 22.15 4.07 -4.15
N ASN A 172 20.92 4.30 -4.60
CA ASN A 172 19.87 4.96 -3.80
C ASN A 172 18.59 4.11 -3.69
N SER A 173 18.62 2.84 -4.09
CA SER A 173 17.39 2.04 -4.12
C SER A 173 17.68 0.55 -4.14
N PHE A 174 16.99 -0.20 -3.29
CA PHE A 174 16.87 -1.66 -3.38
C PHE A 174 15.42 -2.01 -3.71
N ASN A 175 15.20 -2.84 -4.73
CA ASN A 175 13.87 -3.28 -5.14
C ASN A 175 13.87 -4.80 -5.32
N LEU A 176 12.95 -5.48 -4.63
CA LEU A 176 12.74 -6.90 -4.84
C LEU A 176 11.91 -7.12 -6.12
N GLU A 177 12.44 -7.91 -7.06
CA GLU A 177 11.79 -8.16 -8.34
C GLU A 177 10.88 -9.39 -8.27
N ILE A 178 9.59 -9.15 -8.09
CA ILE A 178 8.54 -10.19 -8.03
C ILE A 178 7.88 -10.32 -9.40
N CYS A 179 7.99 -11.49 -10.02
CA CYS A 179 7.42 -11.80 -11.32
C CYS A 179 6.19 -12.70 -11.21
N LEU A 180 5.09 -12.29 -11.84
CA LEU A 180 3.90 -13.10 -12.02
C LEU A 180 4.09 -14.06 -13.20
N ARG A 181 4.12 -15.37 -12.91
CA ARG A 181 4.29 -16.43 -13.92
C ARG A 181 2.99 -17.04 -14.37
N GLN A 182 2.08 -17.26 -13.43
CA GLN A 182 0.77 -17.87 -13.69
C GLN A 182 -0.30 -17.26 -12.78
N MET A 183 -1.53 -17.19 -13.27
CA MET A 183 -2.69 -16.72 -12.51
C MET A 183 -3.88 -17.63 -12.77
N MET A 184 -4.60 -17.98 -11.71
CA MET A 184 -5.85 -18.72 -11.77
C MET A 184 -6.99 -17.84 -11.26
N VAL A 185 -8.01 -17.64 -12.08
CA VAL A 185 -9.19 -16.84 -11.77
C VAL A 185 -10.29 -17.75 -11.21
N ILE A 186 -10.72 -17.46 -9.98
CA ILE A 186 -11.73 -18.26 -9.28
C ILE A 186 -13.13 -17.84 -9.72
N ASN A 187 -13.77 -18.70 -10.53
CA ASN A 187 -15.19 -18.53 -10.84
C ASN A 187 -16.04 -19.00 -9.66
N LYS A 188 -16.88 -18.11 -9.13
CA LYS A 188 -17.89 -18.50 -8.13
C LYS A 188 -18.96 -19.34 -8.83
N LYS A 189 -19.00 -20.65 -8.56
CA LYS A 189 -20.14 -21.48 -8.95
C LYS A 189 -21.34 -21.11 -8.06
N PRO A 190 -22.54 -20.88 -8.64
CA PRO A 190 -23.71 -20.59 -7.85
C PRO A 190 -23.98 -21.76 -6.89
N ILE A 191 -24.16 -21.45 -5.60
CA ILE A 191 -24.40 -22.47 -4.57
C ILE A 191 -25.75 -23.17 -4.81
N PHE A 192 -26.71 -22.47 -5.41
CA PHE A 192 -28.02 -22.98 -5.75
C PHE A 192 -28.38 -22.63 -7.19
N ASN A 193 -28.94 -23.61 -7.90
CA ASN A 193 -29.45 -23.43 -9.27
C ASN A 193 -30.98 -23.28 -9.29
N LYS A 194 -31.60 -23.25 -8.10
CA LYS A 194 -33.05 -23.16 -7.91
C LYS A 194 -33.34 -22.39 -6.63
N CYS A 195 -34.43 -21.62 -6.63
CA CYS A 195 -34.95 -21.00 -5.43
C CYS A 195 -35.32 -22.08 -4.40
N LEU A 196 -34.63 -22.08 -3.26
CA LEU A 196 -34.94 -22.94 -2.12
C LEU A 196 -35.82 -22.25 -1.08
N ILE A 197 -36.16 -20.97 -1.30
CA ILE A 197 -37.03 -20.19 -0.42
C ILE A 197 -38.43 -20.78 -0.56
N LYS A 198 -38.85 -21.53 0.46
CA LYS A 198 -40.24 -21.92 0.62
C LYS A 198 -40.94 -20.74 1.29
N LEU A 199 -41.83 -20.10 0.56
CA LEU A 199 -42.81 -19.22 1.19
C LEU A 199 -43.81 -20.15 1.87
N ASP A 200 -44.06 -19.94 3.16
CA ASP A 200 -45.15 -20.60 3.87
C ASP A 200 -46.47 -20.11 3.26
N SER A 201 -46.87 -20.74 2.15
CA SER A 201 -48.26 -20.74 1.74
C SER A 201 -48.99 -21.43 2.88
N LYS A 202 -49.77 -20.65 3.64
CA LYS A 202 -50.69 -21.17 4.65
C LYS A 202 -51.31 -22.46 4.13
N ILE A 203 -50.99 -23.55 4.81
CA ILE A 203 -51.62 -24.84 4.62
C ILE A 203 -53.07 -24.63 5.06
N GLU A 204 -53.98 -24.47 4.10
CA GLU A 204 -55.37 -24.85 4.35
C GLU A 204 -55.44 -26.37 4.28
N ASN A 205 -55.85 -26.95 5.41
CA ASN A 205 -56.02 -28.38 5.61
C ASN A 205 -57.00 -28.97 4.58
N GLY A 206 -56.56 -30.05 3.92
CA GLY A 206 -57.41 -30.95 3.15
C GLY A 206 -56.71 -32.30 3.04
N GLU A 207 -57.35 -33.35 3.54
CA GLU A 207 -56.79 -34.63 3.93
C GLU A 207 -56.20 -35.51 2.80
N ASN A 208 -55.13 -36.24 3.18
CA ASN A 208 -54.75 -37.61 2.81
C ASN A 208 -55.00 -38.13 1.39
N THR A 209 -53.92 -38.56 0.72
CA THR A 209 -53.75 -39.99 0.37
C THR A 209 -52.30 -40.32 0.01
N GLU A 210 -51.72 -41.28 0.73
CA GLU A 210 -50.50 -41.98 0.34
C GLU A 210 -50.76 -42.90 -0.86
N LYS A 211 -49.85 -42.92 -1.85
CA LYS A 211 -49.14 -44.15 -2.27
C LYS A 211 -48.15 -43.91 -3.43
N ASN A 212 -46.94 -44.39 -3.16
CA ASN A 212 -46.04 -45.18 -4.02
C ASN A 212 -45.22 -44.53 -5.15
N GLN A 213 -43.91 -44.77 -5.02
CA GLN A 213 -42.86 -44.73 -6.04
C GLN A 213 -43.20 -45.55 -7.29
N SER A 214 -42.83 -45.06 -8.47
CA SER A 214 -42.00 -45.80 -9.44
C SER A 214 -41.55 -44.92 -10.62
N LYS A 215 -40.43 -45.36 -11.20
CA LYS A 215 -39.57 -44.78 -12.24
C LYS A 215 -40.19 -44.72 -13.64
N SER A 216 -39.49 -43.95 -14.51
CA SER A 216 -39.37 -44.03 -16.00
C SER A 216 -40.63 -43.67 -16.82
N GLU A 217 -40.59 -43.01 -17.99
CA GLU A 217 -39.59 -42.40 -18.87
C GLU A 217 -40.38 -41.67 -20.01
N ILE A 218 -39.83 -40.59 -20.58
CA ILE A 218 -40.01 -40.09 -21.98
C ILE A 218 -41.42 -39.52 -22.34
N TYR A 219 -41.59 -38.32 -22.90
CA TYR A 219 -41.47 -37.96 -24.34
C TYR A 219 -41.20 -36.45 -24.60
N MET A 220 -40.61 -36.22 -25.77
CA MET A 220 -40.34 -34.96 -26.48
C MET A 220 -41.61 -34.33 -27.10
N GLU A 221 -41.37 -33.18 -27.78
CA GLU A 221 -42.17 -32.49 -28.82
C GLU A 221 -43.27 -31.55 -28.29
N GLU A 222 -43.56 -30.38 -28.86
CA GLU A 222 -43.07 -29.56 -29.97
C GLU A 222 -43.79 -28.20 -29.87
N ASN A 223 -43.22 -27.16 -30.48
CA ASN A 223 -43.85 -26.03 -31.20
C ASN A 223 -45.22 -25.47 -30.75
N LEU A 224 -45.33 -24.13 -30.66
CA LEU A 224 -46.12 -23.39 -31.65
C LEU A 224 -45.80 -21.87 -31.64
N GLU A 225 -45.63 -21.39 -32.86
CA GLU A 225 -45.51 -20.04 -33.39
C GLU A 225 -46.88 -19.30 -33.45
N ASN A 226 -46.83 -18.03 -33.87
CA ASN A 226 -47.91 -17.20 -34.49
C ASN A 226 -48.92 -16.51 -33.54
N ASP A 227 -49.44 -15.29 -33.75
CA ASP A 227 -49.39 -14.25 -34.80
C ASP A 227 -49.86 -12.92 -34.15
N ILE A 228 -49.27 -11.74 -34.41
CA ILE A 228 -49.61 -10.66 -35.37
C ILE A 228 -50.99 -9.96 -35.21
N VAL A 229 -50.94 -8.62 -35.37
CA VAL A 229 -51.93 -7.63 -35.93
C VAL A 229 -52.40 -6.58 -34.89
N HIS A 230 -51.86 -5.35 -34.86
CA HIS A 230 -52.09 -4.13 -35.69
C HIS A 230 -53.52 -3.54 -35.66
N ILE A 231 -53.62 -2.22 -35.42
CA ILE A 231 -54.57 -1.18 -35.90
C ILE A 231 -54.05 0.15 -35.27
N GLU A 232 -53.41 1.08 -36.00
CA GLU A 232 -53.97 2.23 -36.76
C GLU A 232 -54.81 3.19 -35.87
N GLU A 233 -54.78 4.52 -35.90
CA GLU A 233 -54.16 5.60 -36.68
C GLU A 233 -54.50 6.94 -35.97
N ASN A 234 -53.88 8.05 -36.42
CA ASN A 234 -54.37 9.44 -36.49
C ASN A 234 -53.88 10.56 -35.51
N ASN A 235 -53.22 11.52 -36.18
CA ASN A 235 -53.38 12.99 -36.16
C ASN A 235 -52.56 13.90 -35.20
N ASN A 236 -51.46 14.41 -35.77
CA ASN A 236 -51.08 15.82 -36.01
C ASN A 236 -51.45 16.99 -35.07
N GLN A 237 -50.38 17.75 -34.77
CA GLN A 237 -50.24 19.21 -34.52
C GLN A 237 -50.57 19.78 -33.13
N GLU A 238 -49.54 20.26 -32.42
CA GLU A 238 -49.30 21.71 -32.21
C GLU A 238 -47.93 21.98 -31.54
N ASN A 239 -47.06 22.70 -32.27
CA ASN A 239 -45.82 23.32 -31.79
C ASN A 239 -46.16 24.57 -30.97
N ASN A 240 -45.72 24.67 -29.71
CA ASN A 240 -45.45 25.98 -29.06
C ASN A 240 -44.76 25.96 -27.66
N ASN A 241 -44.15 24.85 -27.20
CA ASN A 241 -43.65 24.75 -25.83
C ASN A 241 -42.12 24.80 -25.64
N GLN A 242 -41.31 24.97 -26.68
CA GLN A 242 -39.84 24.85 -26.54
C GLN A 242 -39.08 26.15 -26.22
N GLU A 243 -39.70 27.34 -26.31
CA GLU A 243 -38.98 28.60 -26.06
C GLU A 243 -39.10 29.13 -24.61
N LYS A 244 -40.09 28.67 -23.82
CA LYS A 244 -40.24 29.11 -22.42
C LYS A 244 -39.36 28.34 -21.42
N GLU A 245 -39.01 27.10 -21.72
CA GLU A 245 -38.30 26.22 -20.78
C GLU A 245 -36.79 26.50 -20.72
N ILE A 246 -36.22 27.17 -21.74
CA ILE A 246 -34.79 27.49 -21.80
C ILE A 246 -34.46 28.73 -20.95
N LEU A 247 -35.38 29.71 -20.87
CA LEU A 247 -35.13 30.97 -20.17
C LEU A 247 -35.27 30.86 -18.63
N GLU A 248 -36.10 29.93 -18.12
CA GLU A 248 -36.26 29.73 -16.68
C GLU A 248 -35.08 28.97 -16.04
N LYS A 249 -34.38 28.11 -16.78
CA LYS A 249 -33.19 27.40 -16.26
C LYS A 249 -31.98 28.31 -16.09
N GLU A 250 -31.78 29.28 -16.98
CA GLU A 250 -30.61 30.17 -16.93
C GLU A 250 -30.67 31.20 -15.78
N ILE A 251 -31.87 31.56 -15.31
CA ILE A 251 -32.05 32.53 -14.21
C ILE A 251 -31.82 31.85 -12.86
N LEU A 252 -32.25 30.60 -12.69
CA LEU A 252 -32.11 29.86 -11.43
C LEU A 252 -30.65 29.47 -11.13
N GLU A 253 -29.84 29.22 -12.16
CA GLU A 253 -28.43 28.82 -11.99
C GLU A 253 -27.53 29.98 -11.53
N LYS A 254 -27.84 31.23 -11.92
CA LYS A 254 -27.08 32.41 -11.50
C LYS A 254 -27.37 32.84 -10.05
N GLU A 255 -28.61 32.67 -9.60
CA GLU A 255 -29.02 33.09 -8.24
C GLU A 255 -28.51 32.13 -7.15
N ILE A 256 -28.25 30.86 -7.48
CA ILE A 256 -27.65 29.88 -6.57
C ILE A 256 -26.15 30.15 -6.39
N LEU A 257 -25.45 30.53 -7.48
CA LEU A 257 -24.00 30.75 -7.44
C LEU A 257 -23.61 32.00 -6.64
N GLU A 258 -24.41 33.07 -6.69
CA GLU A 258 -24.13 34.31 -5.91
C GLU A 258 -24.35 34.14 -4.40
N LYS A 259 -25.32 33.32 -3.97
CA LYS A 259 -25.54 33.06 -2.53
C LYS A 259 -24.47 32.18 -1.91
N GLU A 260 -23.94 31.22 -2.67
CA GLU A 260 -22.91 30.29 -2.19
C GLU A 260 -21.54 30.98 -2.01
N ILE A 261 -21.25 32.02 -2.80
CA ILE A 261 -20.00 32.80 -2.68
C ILE A 261 -20.04 33.70 -1.43
N LEU A 262 -21.17 34.33 -1.13
CA LEU A 262 -21.29 35.26 -0.01
C LEU A 262 -21.30 34.56 1.37
N GLU A 263 -21.86 33.33 1.46
CA GLU A 263 -21.81 32.54 2.70
C GLU A 263 -20.40 32.02 3.02
N LYS A 264 -19.59 31.68 2.00
CA LYS A 264 -18.19 31.26 2.21
C LYS A 264 -17.32 32.38 2.74
N GLU A 265 -17.49 33.60 2.22
CA GLU A 265 -16.64 34.74 2.58
C GLU A 265 -16.88 35.26 4.02
N ILE A 266 -18.10 35.09 4.56
CA ILE A 266 -18.42 35.47 5.94
C ILE A 266 -17.91 34.43 6.94
N LEU A 267 -17.98 33.14 6.59
CA LEU A 267 -17.50 32.05 7.45
C LEU A 267 -15.96 32.06 7.58
N GLU A 268 -15.24 32.37 6.51
CA GLU A 268 -13.77 32.48 6.52
C GLU A 268 -13.25 33.56 7.48
N LYS A 269 -13.91 34.72 7.55
CA LYS A 269 -13.48 35.83 8.41
C LYS A 269 -13.71 35.54 9.90
N GLU A 270 -14.79 34.84 10.25
CA GLU A 270 -15.10 34.52 11.64
C GLU A 270 -14.24 33.37 12.19
N ILE A 271 -13.71 32.51 11.33
CA ILE A 271 -12.74 31.45 11.69
C ILE A 271 -11.37 32.08 11.98
N LEU A 272 -10.90 32.98 11.10
CA LEU A 272 -9.58 33.61 11.23
C LEU A 272 -9.40 34.41 12.54
N GLU A 273 -10.46 35.07 13.01
CA GLU A 273 -10.40 35.89 14.23
C GLU A 273 -10.38 35.04 15.53
N LYS A 274 -10.95 33.83 15.51
CA LYS A 274 -10.91 32.90 16.65
C LYS A 274 -9.57 32.17 16.75
N GLU A 275 -8.99 31.82 15.60
CA GLU A 275 -7.73 31.08 15.53
C GLU A 275 -6.53 31.89 16.07
N ILE A 276 -6.52 33.21 15.82
CA ILE A 276 -5.47 34.11 16.33
C ILE A 276 -5.51 34.20 17.86
N LEU A 277 -6.70 34.18 18.48
CA LEU A 277 -6.85 34.31 19.93
C LEU A 277 -6.49 33.02 20.68
N GLU A 278 -6.70 31.85 20.08
CA GLU A 278 -6.29 30.55 20.65
C GLU A 278 -4.77 30.31 20.57
N LYS A 279 -4.13 30.68 19.45
CA LYS A 279 -2.66 30.57 19.29
C LYS A 279 -1.90 31.38 20.36
N GLU A 280 -2.38 32.58 20.70
CA GLU A 280 -1.72 33.43 21.69
C GLU A 280 -1.83 32.92 23.14
N ILE A 281 -2.88 32.15 23.46
CA ILE A 281 -3.08 31.55 24.79
C ILE A 281 -2.22 30.29 24.95
N LEU A 282 -2.12 29.47 23.90
CA LEU A 282 -1.34 28.23 23.93
C LEU A 282 0.17 28.48 24.01
N GLU A 283 0.66 29.52 23.33
CA GLU A 283 2.09 29.88 23.32
C GLU A 283 2.60 30.32 24.71
N LYS A 284 1.74 31.00 25.50
CA LYS A 284 2.06 31.40 26.88
C LYS A 284 2.10 30.22 27.85
N GLU A 285 1.23 29.22 27.67
CA GLU A 285 1.18 28.05 28.56
C GLU A 285 2.34 27.06 28.29
N ILE A 286 2.83 26.97 27.05
CA ILE A 286 4.01 26.15 26.68
C ILE A 286 5.29 26.74 27.29
N LEU A 287 5.43 28.08 27.29
CA LEU A 287 6.62 28.75 27.81
C LEU A 287 6.77 28.58 29.34
N GLU A 288 5.67 28.59 30.10
CA GLU A 288 5.71 28.34 31.54
C GLU A 288 6.09 26.88 31.89
N LYS A 289 5.61 25.91 31.11
CA LYS A 289 5.99 24.49 31.29
C LYS A 289 7.46 24.23 30.92
N GLU A 290 7.98 24.90 29.89
CA GLU A 290 9.38 24.75 29.43
C GLU A 290 10.41 25.26 30.46
N ILE A 291 10.08 26.29 31.25
CA ILE A 291 10.97 26.83 32.29
C ILE A 291 11.06 25.87 33.48
N LEU A 292 9.94 25.26 33.90
CA LEU A 292 9.90 24.37 35.05
C LEU A 292 10.61 23.03 34.78
N GLU A 293 10.56 22.52 33.55
CA GLU A 293 11.21 21.25 33.16
C GLU A 293 12.73 21.38 33.01
N LYS A 294 13.24 22.50 32.47
CA LYS A 294 14.69 22.78 32.41
C LYS A 294 15.34 22.85 33.80
N GLU A 295 14.63 23.39 34.79
CA GLU A 295 15.17 23.53 36.15
C GLU A 295 15.27 22.19 36.90
N ILE A 296 14.47 21.19 36.52
CA ILE A 296 14.52 19.83 37.06
C ILE A 296 15.67 19.03 36.41
N LEU A 297 15.86 19.16 35.09
CA LEU A 297 16.84 18.37 34.33
C LEU A 297 18.30 18.79 34.59
N GLU A 298 18.56 20.08 34.84
CA GLU A 298 19.91 20.57 35.17
C GLU A 298 20.45 20.05 36.51
N LYS A 299 19.58 19.54 37.40
CA LYS A 299 19.99 18.94 38.67
C LYS A 299 20.38 17.47 38.59
N GLU A 300 19.97 16.72 37.56
CA GLU A 300 20.20 15.27 37.49
C GLU A 300 21.35 14.85 36.57
N ILE A 301 21.72 15.65 35.55
CA ILE A 301 22.75 15.25 34.58
C ILE A 301 24.11 15.86 34.91
N LYS A 302 24.76 15.35 35.95
CA LYS A 302 26.23 15.43 36.12
C LYS A 302 26.85 14.04 35.95
N GLU A 303 26.65 13.42 34.79
CA GLU A 303 27.40 12.22 34.42
C GLU A 303 28.56 12.57 33.48
N LYS A 304 29.73 12.05 33.84
CA LYS A 304 31.01 12.26 33.17
C LYS A 304 30.97 11.66 31.76
N ALA A 305 31.28 12.49 30.75
CA ALA A 305 31.51 12.04 29.39
C ALA A 305 32.62 10.97 29.33
N LEU A 306 32.32 9.77 28.84
CA LEU A 306 33.34 8.77 28.51
C LEU A 306 34.06 9.18 27.22
N VAL A 307 35.36 9.38 27.33
CA VAL A 307 36.29 9.62 26.22
C VAL A 307 36.55 8.27 25.54
N LYS A 308 36.17 8.11 24.27
CA LYS A 308 36.46 6.89 23.49
C LYS A 308 37.95 6.84 23.10
N THR A 309 38.71 5.97 23.73
CA THR A 309 40.04 5.53 23.31
C THR A 309 39.91 4.17 22.60
N ASN A 310 40.66 3.94 21.51
CA ASN A 310 40.58 2.73 20.67
C ASN A 310 41.17 1.45 21.30
N ASN A 311 41.12 1.31 22.63
CA ASN A 311 41.64 0.15 23.36
C ASN A 311 40.51 -0.57 24.10
N LEU A 312 40.65 -1.90 24.27
CA LEU A 312 39.79 -2.69 25.15
C LEU A 312 40.09 -2.32 26.61
N GLU A 313 39.11 -1.73 27.31
CA GLU A 313 39.18 -1.43 28.74
C GLU A 313 38.26 -2.38 29.51
N GLU A 314 38.78 -3.02 30.56
CA GLU A 314 37.98 -3.81 31.49
C GLU A 314 37.15 -2.87 32.37
N ILE A 315 35.83 -3.05 32.37
CA ILE A 315 34.90 -2.26 33.19
C ILE A 315 34.51 -3.10 34.40
N GLU A 316 34.94 -2.69 35.60
CA GLU A 316 34.43 -3.25 36.84
C GLU A 316 33.03 -2.68 37.13
N LEU A 317 32.00 -3.50 36.88
CA LEU A 317 30.62 -3.17 37.24
C LEU A 317 30.44 -3.35 38.74
N ASN A 318 30.55 -2.25 39.48
CA ASN A 318 30.31 -2.25 40.92
C ASN A 318 28.79 -2.22 41.19
N VAL A 319 28.13 -3.37 41.07
CA VAL A 319 26.71 -3.51 41.37
C VAL A 319 26.55 -3.58 42.89
N GLN A 320 25.88 -2.58 43.49
CA GLN A 320 25.51 -2.64 44.91
C GLN A 320 24.51 -3.78 45.09
N GLU A 321 24.90 -4.86 45.78
CA GLU A 321 24.14 -6.12 45.88
C GLU A 321 22.87 -6.05 46.76
N ASP A 322 22.48 -4.89 47.27
CA ASP A 322 21.45 -4.81 48.32
C ASP A 322 20.04 -4.40 47.84
N ASP A 323 19.85 -4.04 46.56
CA ASP A 323 18.53 -3.68 46.03
C ASP A 323 18.09 -4.58 44.84
N PRO A 324 16.85 -5.10 44.85
CA PRO A 324 16.34 -5.89 43.74
C PRO A 324 16.25 -5.05 42.45
N ILE A 325 16.95 -5.50 41.40
CA ILE A 325 16.92 -4.88 40.07
C ILE A 325 15.48 -4.93 39.54
N LYS A 326 14.81 -3.77 39.50
CA LYS A 326 13.48 -3.63 38.92
C LYS A 326 13.61 -3.40 37.42
N LEU A 327 13.09 -4.33 36.62
CA LEU A 327 12.97 -4.13 35.17
C LEU A 327 12.04 -2.96 34.89
N ARG A 328 12.45 -2.04 34.02
CA ARG A 328 11.59 -0.95 33.53
C ARG A 328 10.40 -1.53 32.79
N GLU A 329 9.24 -0.90 32.94
CA GLU A 329 8.06 -1.32 32.21
C GLU A 329 8.19 -0.93 30.74
N ALA A 330 7.71 -1.77 29.82
CA ALA A 330 7.88 -1.56 28.37
C ALA A 330 7.38 -0.18 27.91
N LYS A 331 6.33 0.35 28.54
CA LYS A 331 5.77 1.68 28.26
C LYS A 331 6.77 2.82 28.53
N GLU A 332 7.59 2.71 29.57
CA GLU A 332 8.62 3.71 29.90
C GLU A 332 9.73 3.70 28.85
N VAL A 333 10.13 2.50 28.40
CA VAL A 333 11.11 2.35 27.31
C VAL A 333 10.60 2.95 26.00
N TYR A 334 9.32 2.76 25.66
CA TYR A 334 8.73 3.38 24.46
C TYR A 334 8.66 4.91 24.55
N LEU A 335 8.35 5.45 25.73
CA LEU A 335 8.31 6.90 25.95
C LEU A 335 9.72 7.52 25.81
N ASP A 336 10.75 6.86 26.33
CA ASP A 336 12.14 7.27 26.18
C ASP A 336 12.56 7.28 24.70
N ILE A 337 12.24 6.22 23.95
CA ILE A 337 12.54 6.13 22.51
C ILE A 337 11.83 7.25 21.74
N TYR A 338 10.55 7.51 22.04
CA TYR A 338 9.79 8.60 21.43
C TYR A 338 10.40 9.98 21.72
N ASN A 339 10.79 10.23 22.98
CA ASN A 339 11.39 11.51 23.37
C ASN A 339 12.74 11.75 22.69
N VAL A 340 13.58 10.71 22.58
CA VAL A 340 14.85 10.77 21.84
C VAL A 340 14.62 11.06 20.36
N ALA A 341 13.63 10.41 19.74
CA ALA A 341 13.27 10.67 18.35
C ALA A 341 12.76 12.10 18.14
N ARG A 342 11.92 12.61 19.06
CA ARG A 342 11.38 13.97 19.02
C ARG A 342 12.47 15.04 19.16
N GLU A 343 13.41 14.85 20.09
CA GLU A 343 14.58 15.71 20.23
C GLU A 343 15.47 15.71 18.97
N LYS A 344 15.67 14.54 18.36
CA LYS A 344 16.41 14.42 17.10
C LYS A 344 15.71 15.18 15.96
N ALA A 345 14.39 15.06 15.85
CA ALA A 345 13.59 15.80 14.87
C ALA A 345 13.68 17.32 15.08
N LYS A 346 13.59 17.79 16.33
CA LYS A 346 13.74 19.21 16.68
C LYS A 346 15.11 19.76 16.31
N LYS A 347 16.18 18.99 16.54
CA LYS A 347 17.55 19.37 16.13
C LYS A 347 17.69 19.45 14.61
N ALA A 348 17.17 18.47 13.88
CA ALA A 348 17.20 18.46 12.41
C ALA A 348 16.43 19.66 11.81
N LYS A 349 15.25 19.99 12.35
CA LYS A 349 14.48 21.19 11.93
C LYS A 349 15.30 22.47 12.14
N ASN A 350 15.91 22.63 13.30
CA ASN A 350 16.76 23.79 13.59
C ASN A 350 17.99 23.87 12.68
N GLU A 351 18.60 22.74 12.33
CA GLU A 351 19.74 22.67 11.43
C GLU A 351 19.34 23.03 9.98
N ALA A 352 18.19 22.52 9.51
CA ALA A 352 17.63 22.86 8.21
C ALA A 352 17.35 24.37 8.09
N ILE A 353 16.75 24.98 9.12
CA ILE A 353 16.49 26.43 9.17
C ILE A 353 17.81 27.21 9.11
N LYS A 354 18.83 26.79 9.86
CA LYS A 354 20.16 27.43 9.84
C LYS A 354 20.80 27.36 8.45
N ALA A 355 20.79 26.18 7.83
CA ALA A 355 21.32 25.97 6.49
C ALA A 355 20.58 26.83 5.45
N TYR A 356 19.26 26.93 5.56
CA TYR A 356 18.44 27.79 4.70
C TYR A 356 18.80 29.27 4.86
N LEU A 357 18.93 29.76 6.09
CA LEU A 357 19.33 31.14 6.37
C LEU A 357 20.76 31.44 5.88
N GLU A 358 21.67 30.48 5.99
CA GLU A 358 23.02 30.59 5.44
C GLU A 358 23.01 30.67 3.91
N ALA A 359 22.24 29.80 3.25
CA ALA A 359 22.06 29.85 1.80
C ALA A 359 21.49 31.20 1.33
N LYS A 360 20.47 31.72 2.04
CA LYS A 360 19.89 33.04 1.77
C LYS A 360 20.92 34.17 1.95
N ARG A 361 21.72 34.11 3.01
CA ARG A 361 22.81 35.06 3.27
C ARG A 361 23.88 35.03 2.18
N ILE A 362 24.23 33.84 1.68
CA ILE A 362 25.19 33.68 0.58
C ILE A 362 24.60 34.24 -0.72
N LYS A 363 23.32 33.96 -1.03
CA LYS A 363 22.61 34.52 -2.19
C LYS A 363 22.66 36.06 -2.17
N GLU A 364 22.37 36.66 -1.01
CA GLU A 364 22.41 38.11 -0.81
C GLU A 364 23.82 38.70 -0.90
N LEU A 365 24.81 38.07 -0.25
CA LEU A 365 26.19 38.56 -0.20
C LEU A 365 26.88 38.54 -1.57
N TYR A 366 26.58 37.55 -2.41
CA TYR A 366 27.22 37.37 -3.72
C TYR A 366 26.34 37.81 -4.90
N MET A 367 25.15 38.37 -4.65
CA MET A 367 24.19 38.81 -5.68
C MET A 367 24.01 37.76 -6.78
N LEU A 368 23.83 36.50 -6.38
CA LEU A 368 23.65 35.39 -7.31
C LEU A 368 22.23 35.45 -7.90
N ASP A 369 22.12 35.90 -9.15
CA ASP A 369 20.89 35.79 -9.95
C ASP A 369 20.67 34.32 -10.37
N ILE A 370 20.22 33.51 -9.42
CA ILE A 370 19.66 32.19 -9.71
C ILE A 370 18.24 32.45 -10.19
N ILE A 371 17.96 32.11 -11.46
CA ILE A 371 16.60 32.08 -12.00
C ILE A 371 15.83 31.06 -11.15
N ASP A 372 14.98 31.54 -10.26
CA ASP A 372 14.04 30.73 -9.48
C ASP A 372 13.06 30.08 -10.47
N SER A 373 13.39 28.88 -10.93
CA SER A 373 12.41 28.00 -11.55
C SER A 373 11.57 27.39 -10.44
N SER A 374 10.57 28.16 -9.97
CA SER A 374 9.29 27.66 -9.44
C SER A 374 9.37 26.36 -8.61
N SER A 375 9.79 26.48 -7.36
CA SER A 375 9.34 25.60 -6.29
C SER A 375 9.44 26.33 -4.95
N GLU A 376 8.75 27.47 -4.86
CA GLU A 376 8.19 27.89 -3.58
C GLU A 376 7.03 26.91 -3.33
N GLU A 377 7.34 25.76 -2.73
CA GLU A 377 6.34 24.95 -2.07
C GLU A 377 6.09 25.63 -0.72
N ASP A 378 4.99 26.37 -0.68
CA ASP A 378 4.35 26.82 0.54
C ASP A 378 4.20 25.61 1.48
N GLU A 379 4.92 25.63 2.61
CA GLU A 379 4.65 24.76 3.74
C GLU A 379 3.30 25.19 4.32
N GLU A 380 2.19 24.69 3.74
CA GLU A 380 0.93 24.58 4.46
C GLU A 380 1.19 23.65 5.66
N GLU A 381 1.17 24.23 6.85
CA GLU A 381 1.13 23.50 8.11
C GLU A 381 -0.18 22.70 8.14
N ASP A 382 -0.09 21.40 7.80
CA ASP A 382 -1.08 20.41 8.21
C ASP A 382 -1.09 20.34 9.75
N GLU A 383 -1.91 21.19 10.37
CA GLU A 383 -2.45 20.98 11.70
C GLU A 383 -3.43 19.78 11.63
N GLU A 384 -3.00 18.59 12.05
CA GLU A 384 -3.90 17.51 12.47
C GLU A 384 -3.75 17.23 13.98
N ASP A 385 -4.90 17.43 14.65
CA ASP A 385 -5.39 16.95 15.96
C ASP A 385 -4.83 17.47 17.30
#